data_AF-A0A225UN28-F1
#
_entry.id   AF-A0A225UN28-F1
#
_cell.length_a   1.000
_cell.length_b   1.000
_cell.length_c   1.000
_cell.angle_alpha   90.00
_cell.angle_beta   90.00
_cell.angle_gamma   90.00
#
_symmetry.space_group_name_H-M   'P 1'
#
loop_
_entity.id
_entity.type
_entity.pdbx_description
1 polymer ?
#
loop_
_entity_poly.entity_id
_entity_poly.type
_entity_poly.pdbx_seq_one_letter_code
_entity_poly.pdbx_strand_id
1 'polypeptide(L)'
;MVETQGRGTLHIHFLIWLRDCPANSAAIHSLLTSANGERFREAVESYASSIVTNELPISTDDYLCSHCGASFSNVKELPIPQASRGDPKAGLRNSHARQSVTEPPLLSCEACGATFSSQHVLRSLLLQHRPLHWPVWKYPLSANEIEKQASSEITCRDCKTHAVRVVEERELMQWSISCESDLLNESGLCATDTKEWLKHANSPRMKICKSDDDPFQNDYLTRLIEMLPPSKFDNRMPQEAMDYMVSTLVLLLNQHLWCHTSSCFKKSRATLQDTCCRYQFPRDRVAKTVFTSAGVELSRQSAHEFINGYNYELMATFKCNHDIQVLVGGSDATDRMYYCCKYVTKQQKRVDSSVVVSLAALKRRQGKEAEEISVSALDEELSFSFARKRVASVVYAMTNKQEIAGPLAALYLYRVAMVVLRCLLETLFDSYALLRSIRVIW
;
A
#
# COMPACT_ATOMS: atom_id res chain seq x y z
N MET A 1 -2.83 -5.40 -19.14
CA MET A 1 -2.15 -4.10 -19.29
C MET A 1 -1.53 -3.72 -17.96
N VAL A 2 -0.41 -3.00 -18.00
CA VAL A 2 0.24 -2.41 -16.83
C VAL A 2 0.37 -0.92 -17.07
N GLU A 3 -0.04 -0.12 -16.10
CA GLU A 3 0.01 1.34 -16.16
C GLU A 3 0.52 1.90 -14.83
N THR A 4 0.78 3.20 -14.78
CA THR A 4 0.99 3.90 -13.51
C THR A 4 -0.27 4.66 -13.12
N GLN A 5 -0.56 4.71 -11.83
CA GLN A 5 -1.68 5.46 -11.27
C GLN A 5 -1.24 6.38 -10.14
N GLY A 6 -2.04 7.41 -9.88
CA GLY A 6 -1.82 8.33 -8.77
C GLY A 6 -0.45 8.99 -8.85
N ARG A 7 0.39 8.74 -7.83
CA ARG A 7 1.75 9.25 -7.67
C ARG A 7 2.81 8.39 -8.39
N GLY A 8 2.43 7.72 -9.48
CA GLY A 8 3.34 6.89 -10.26
C GLY A 8 3.45 5.43 -9.79
N THR A 9 2.60 5.00 -8.86
CA THR A 9 2.56 3.60 -8.38
C THR A 9 2.11 2.65 -9.49
N LEU A 10 2.64 1.44 -9.48
CA LEU A 10 2.28 0.40 -10.45
C LEU A 10 0.80 0.01 -10.30
N HIS A 11 0.09 -0.07 -11.42
CA HIS A 11 -1.26 -0.62 -11.50
C HIS A 11 -1.27 -1.82 -12.44
N ILE A 12 -1.45 -2.99 -11.85
CA ILE A 12 -1.37 -4.28 -12.51
C ILE A 12 -2.45 -5.21 -11.96
N HIS A 13 -2.98 -6.07 -12.83
CA HIS A 13 -3.93 -7.10 -12.47
C HIS A 13 -3.33 -8.47 -12.78
N PHE A 14 -3.45 -9.40 -11.83
CA PHE A 14 -3.01 -10.77 -11.98
C PHE A 14 -4.20 -11.72 -11.80
N LEU A 15 -4.21 -12.81 -12.57
CA LEU A 15 -5.02 -13.98 -12.29
C LEU A 15 -4.06 -15.15 -12.07
N ILE A 16 -4.15 -15.77 -10.90
CA ILE A 16 -3.26 -16.86 -10.49
C ILE A 16 -4.13 -18.10 -10.26
N TRP A 17 -3.86 -19.16 -11.01
CA TRP A 17 -4.52 -20.45 -10.83
C TRP A 17 -3.68 -21.32 -9.90
N LEU A 18 -4.31 -21.79 -8.83
CA LEU A 18 -3.71 -22.76 -7.94
C LEU A 18 -3.77 -24.14 -8.58
N ARG A 19 -2.65 -24.86 -8.50
CA ARG A 19 -2.57 -26.25 -8.93
C ARG A 19 -3.48 -27.11 -8.06
N ASP A 20 -4.09 -28.12 -8.68
CA ASP A 20 -5.00 -29.08 -8.03
C ASP A 20 -6.27 -28.45 -7.41
N CYS A 21 -6.59 -27.20 -7.77
CA CYS A 21 -7.87 -26.56 -7.45
C CYS A 21 -9.00 -27.19 -8.31
N PRO A 22 -10.24 -27.33 -7.78
CA PRO A 22 -11.34 -27.85 -8.57
C PRO A 22 -11.56 -27.07 -9.87
N ALA A 23 -11.82 -27.78 -10.97
CA ALA A 23 -11.74 -27.24 -12.32
C ALA A 23 -12.78 -26.15 -12.66
N ASN A 24 -13.91 -26.09 -11.94
CA ASN A 24 -14.99 -25.15 -12.19
C ASN A 24 -15.92 -25.00 -10.98
N SER A 25 -16.83 -24.02 -11.05
CA SER A 25 -17.81 -23.73 -9.99
C SER A 25 -18.67 -24.94 -9.59
N ALA A 26 -19.03 -25.83 -10.53
CA ALA A 26 -19.82 -27.02 -10.21
C ALA A 26 -19.02 -28.05 -9.40
N ALA A 27 -17.75 -28.25 -9.74
CA ALA A 27 -16.85 -29.10 -8.97
C ALA A 27 -16.63 -28.56 -7.56
N ILE A 28 -16.44 -27.24 -7.42
CA ILE A 28 -16.38 -26.59 -6.11
C ILE A 28 -17.68 -26.82 -5.32
N HIS A 29 -18.84 -26.59 -5.95
CA HIS A 29 -20.12 -26.75 -5.27
C HIS A 29 -20.35 -28.19 -4.81
N SER A 30 -20.00 -29.18 -5.65
CA SER A 30 -20.06 -30.59 -5.29
C SER A 30 -19.13 -30.94 -4.13
N LEU A 31 -17.93 -30.36 -4.09
CA LEU A 31 -16.98 -30.55 -2.99
C LEU A 31 -17.49 -29.94 -1.69
N LEU A 32 -18.04 -28.73 -1.75
CA LEU A 32 -18.62 -28.03 -0.60
C LEU A 32 -19.83 -28.76 0.01
N THR A 33 -20.58 -29.53 -0.78
CA THR A 33 -21.71 -30.35 -0.32
C THR A 33 -21.32 -31.79 0.07
N SER A 34 -20.07 -32.17 -0.18
CA SER A 34 -19.57 -33.52 0.15
C SER A 34 -19.14 -33.64 1.61
N ALA A 35 -18.82 -34.86 2.05
CA ALA A 35 -18.23 -35.11 3.37
C ALA A 35 -16.88 -34.38 3.60
N ASN A 36 -16.20 -33.95 2.53
CA ASN A 36 -14.95 -33.19 2.61
C ASN A 36 -15.16 -31.66 2.60
N GLY A 37 -16.40 -31.18 2.59
CA GLY A 37 -16.73 -29.76 2.44
C GLY A 37 -16.16 -28.87 3.53
N GLU A 38 -16.23 -29.31 4.80
CA GLU A 38 -15.68 -28.57 5.95
C GLU A 38 -14.16 -28.47 5.87
N ARG A 39 -13.48 -29.61 5.65
CA ARG A 39 -12.02 -29.65 5.44
C ARG A 39 -11.57 -28.74 4.29
N PHE A 40 -12.35 -28.67 3.21
CA PHE A 40 -12.05 -27.76 2.10
C PHE A 40 -12.19 -26.29 2.51
N ARG A 41 -13.23 -25.92 3.27
CA ARG A 41 -13.40 -24.55 3.79
C ARG A 41 -12.22 -24.15 4.68
N GLU A 42 -11.87 -24.98 5.65
CA GLU A 42 -10.74 -24.75 6.55
C GLU A 42 -9.42 -24.60 5.79
N ALA A 43 -9.19 -25.44 4.77
CA ALA A 43 -8.01 -25.34 3.91
C ALA A 43 -7.96 -24.01 3.14
N VAL A 44 -9.10 -23.54 2.62
CA VAL A 44 -9.18 -22.24 1.93
C VAL A 44 -9.00 -21.08 2.91
N GLU A 45 -9.58 -21.14 4.12
CA GLU A 45 -9.39 -20.15 5.19
C GLU A 45 -7.93 -20.04 5.61
N SER A 46 -7.29 -21.19 5.83
CA SER A 46 -5.87 -21.29 6.19
C SER A 46 -4.97 -20.73 5.08
N TYR A 47 -5.23 -21.12 3.83
CA TYR A 47 -4.49 -20.60 2.69
C TYR A 47 -4.67 -19.09 2.52
N ALA A 48 -5.89 -18.58 2.59
CA ALA A 48 -6.15 -17.15 2.44
C ALA A 48 -5.42 -16.33 3.52
N SER A 49 -5.43 -16.82 4.77
CA SER A 49 -4.74 -16.19 5.90
C SER A 49 -3.22 -16.23 5.77
N SER A 50 -2.66 -17.22 5.06
CA SER A 50 -1.20 -17.31 4.87
C SER A 50 -0.68 -16.39 3.77
N ILE A 51 -1.54 -15.97 2.83
CA ILE A 51 -1.11 -15.15 1.68
C ILE A 51 -1.60 -13.69 1.74
N VAL A 52 -2.66 -13.39 2.48
CA VAL A 52 -3.22 -12.04 2.60
C VAL A 52 -3.47 -11.69 4.05
N THR A 53 -3.03 -10.51 4.46
CA THR A 53 -3.31 -9.92 5.77
C THR A 53 -3.90 -8.51 5.63
N ASN A 54 -4.68 -8.10 6.63
CA ASN A 54 -5.12 -6.71 6.81
C ASN A 54 -4.33 -5.99 7.91
N GLU A 55 -3.46 -6.69 8.62
CA GLU A 55 -2.73 -6.21 9.79
C GLU A 55 -1.35 -5.72 9.38
N LEU A 56 -0.84 -4.66 10.03
CA LEU A 56 0.54 -4.21 9.83
C LEU A 56 1.52 -5.25 10.41
N PRO A 57 2.73 -5.40 9.84
CA PRO A 57 3.74 -6.30 10.41
C PRO A 57 4.20 -5.87 11.81
N ILE A 58 4.24 -4.55 12.09
CA ILE A 58 4.43 -4.06 13.46
C ILE A 58 3.15 -4.33 14.26
N SER A 59 3.30 -5.01 15.40
CA SER A 59 2.19 -5.39 16.26
C SER A 59 1.51 -4.17 16.89
N THR A 60 0.19 -4.17 16.95
CA THR A 60 -0.56 -3.17 17.71
C THR A 60 -0.30 -3.24 19.21
N ASP A 61 0.23 -4.35 19.74
CA ASP A 61 0.55 -4.48 21.16
C ASP A 61 1.63 -3.48 21.62
N ASP A 62 2.49 -3.05 20.69
CA ASP A 62 3.53 -2.04 20.96
C ASP A 62 2.94 -0.62 21.07
N TYR A 63 1.67 -0.42 20.69
CA TYR A 63 1.01 0.87 20.81
C TYR A 63 0.86 1.30 22.28
N LEU A 64 1.40 2.48 22.56
CA LEU A 64 1.12 3.23 23.78
C LEU A 64 0.15 4.38 23.52
N CYS A 65 -0.86 4.52 24.39
CA CYS A 65 -1.84 5.59 24.35
C CYS A 65 -1.16 6.97 24.34
N SER A 66 -1.47 7.78 23.34
CA SER A 66 -0.86 9.10 23.15
C SER A 66 -1.18 10.12 24.26
N HIS A 67 -2.18 9.86 25.11
CA HIS A 67 -2.53 10.72 26.25
C HIS A 67 -1.97 10.26 27.60
N CYS A 68 -2.00 8.96 27.90
CA CYS A 68 -1.66 8.43 29.23
C CYS A 68 -0.57 7.35 29.22
N GLY A 69 -0.12 6.90 28.06
CA GLY A 69 0.91 5.86 27.93
C GLY A 69 0.44 4.44 28.21
N ALA A 70 -0.86 4.20 28.46
CA ALA A 70 -1.39 2.85 28.63
C ALA A 70 -1.21 2.00 27.37
N SER A 71 -0.94 0.70 27.54
CA SER A 71 -0.78 -0.28 26.45
C SER A 71 -2.07 -0.49 25.66
N PHE A 72 -1.93 -1.07 24.47
CA PHE A 72 -3.05 -1.42 23.60
C PHE A 72 -4.10 -2.35 24.24
N SER A 73 -3.72 -3.16 25.23
CA SER A 73 -4.67 -3.96 26.02
C SER A 73 -5.72 -3.13 26.79
N ASN A 74 -5.46 -1.84 27.02
CA ASN A 74 -6.43 -0.89 27.59
C ASN A 74 -7.19 -0.11 26.51
N VAL A 75 -7.09 -0.51 25.24
CA VAL A 75 -7.83 0.11 24.14
C VAL A 75 -9.08 -0.71 23.87
N LYS A 76 -10.22 -0.06 23.97
CA LYS A 76 -11.53 -0.62 23.67
C LYS A 76 -12.03 -0.18 22.29
N GLU A 77 -12.65 -1.12 21.63
CA GLU A 77 -13.39 -0.93 20.38
C GLU A 77 -14.65 -0.06 20.55
N LEU A 78 -14.77 0.97 19.72
CA LEU A 78 -16.02 1.70 19.53
C LEU A 78 -16.79 1.13 18.32
N PRO A 79 -18.13 1.25 18.29
CA PRO A 79 -18.93 0.89 17.12
C PRO A 79 -18.56 1.74 15.92
N ILE A 80 -18.51 1.12 14.73
CA ILE A 80 -18.29 1.83 13.47
C ILE A 80 -19.53 2.67 13.14
N PRO A 81 -19.46 4.01 13.09
CA PRO A 81 -20.62 4.83 12.75
C PRO A 81 -21.03 4.59 11.29
N GLN A 82 -22.33 4.37 11.04
CA GLN A 82 -22.80 4.16 9.66
C GLN A 82 -22.47 5.34 8.73
N ALA A 83 -22.48 6.56 9.26
CA ALA A 83 -22.11 7.77 8.53
C ALA A 83 -20.64 7.77 8.04
N SER A 84 -19.76 6.99 8.68
CA SER A 84 -18.36 6.85 8.27
C SER A 84 -18.19 6.10 6.95
N ARG A 85 -19.25 5.47 6.42
CA ARG A 85 -19.25 4.88 5.07
C ARG A 85 -19.71 5.86 3.99
N GLY A 86 -20.23 7.03 4.37
CA GLY A 86 -20.68 8.07 3.44
C GLY A 86 -19.62 9.15 3.20
N ASP A 87 -19.88 10.08 2.27
CA ASP A 87 -19.01 11.26 2.11
C ASP A 87 -19.15 12.13 3.36
N PRO A 88 -18.08 12.33 4.16
CA PRO A 88 -18.18 13.09 5.39
C PRO A 88 -18.36 14.60 5.13
N LYS A 89 -18.25 15.04 3.87
CA LYS A 89 -18.57 16.41 3.43
C LYS A 89 -19.97 16.54 2.83
N ALA A 90 -20.73 15.44 2.71
CA ALA A 90 -22.07 15.47 2.14
C ALA A 90 -22.97 16.46 2.91
N GLY A 91 -23.71 17.29 2.18
CA GLY A 91 -24.62 18.29 2.77
C GLY A 91 -23.94 19.52 3.38
N LEU A 92 -22.61 19.55 3.52
CA LEU A 92 -21.89 20.73 4.03
C LEU A 92 -21.79 21.80 2.94
N ARG A 93 -22.36 22.98 3.19
CA ARG A 93 -22.32 24.13 2.25
C ARG A 93 -21.14 25.07 2.51
N ASN A 94 -20.75 25.25 3.78
CA ASN A 94 -19.68 26.16 4.18
C ASN A 94 -18.30 25.51 4.05
N SER A 95 -17.33 26.25 3.48
CA SER A 95 -15.93 25.84 3.37
C SER A 95 -15.29 25.52 4.73
N HIS A 96 -15.53 26.35 5.75
CA HIS A 96 -14.99 26.11 7.10
C HIS A 96 -15.52 24.80 7.71
N ALA A 97 -16.81 24.51 7.52
CA ALA A 97 -17.41 23.26 8.00
C ALA A 97 -16.75 22.05 7.31
N ARG A 98 -16.52 22.12 5.99
CA ARG A 98 -15.84 21.06 5.23
C ARG A 98 -14.40 20.83 5.68
N GLN A 99 -13.70 21.87 6.11
CA GLN A 99 -12.32 21.79 6.63
C GLN A 99 -12.27 21.31 8.09
N SER A 100 -13.37 21.47 8.85
CA SER A 100 -13.47 21.05 10.25
C SER A 100 -13.77 19.55 10.43
N VAL A 101 -14.11 18.85 9.35
CA VAL A 101 -14.36 17.40 9.37
C VAL A 101 -13.08 16.69 9.80
N THR A 102 -13.22 15.76 10.75
CA THR A 102 -12.13 14.96 11.28
C THR A 102 -12.42 13.47 11.14
N GLU A 103 -11.36 12.67 11.27
CA GLU A 103 -11.43 11.22 11.31
C GLU A 103 -12.49 10.71 12.32
N PRO A 104 -13.20 9.62 11.98
CA PRO A 104 -14.16 9.02 12.88
C PRO A 104 -13.45 8.35 14.08
N PRO A 105 -13.96 8.53 15.31
CA PRO A 105 -13.45 7.80 16.46
C PRO A 105 -13.90 6.34 16.37
N LEU A 106 -12.95 5.42 16.42
CA LEU A 106 -13.21 3.98 16.33
C LEU A 106 -12.65 3.20 17.54
N LEU A 107 -11.85 3.86 18.37
CA LEU A 107 -11.18 3.27 19.54
C LEU A 107 -11.21 4.25 20.72
N SER A 108 -11.16 3.74 21.94
CA SER A 108 -11.05 4.54 23.18
C SER A 108 -10.12 3.88 24.19
N CYS A 109 -9.29 4.66 24.89
CA CYS A 109 -8.48 4.15 26.00
C CYS A 109 -9.32 4.05 27.28
N GLU A 110 -9.40 2.87 27.88
CA GLU A 110 -10.13 2.62 29.12
C GLU A 110 -9.47 3.28 30.34
N ALA A 111 -8.15 3.48 30.31
CA ALA A 111 -7.41 4.08 31.43
C ALA A 111 -7.65 5.60 31.56
N CYS A 112 -7.81 6.33 30.45
CA CYS A 112 -7.94 7.80 30.46
C CYS A 112 -9.18 8.35 29.75
N GLY A 113 -9.97 7.49 29.08
CA GLY A 113 -11.17 7.88 28.35
C GLY A 113 -10.92 8.57 27.00
N ALA A 114 -9.67 8.77 26.59
CA ALA A 114 -9.36 9.41 25.31
C ALA A 114 -9.84 8.56 24.13
N THR A 115 -10.36 9.21 23.08
CA THR A 115 -10.87 8.56 21.87
C THR A 115 -9.98 8.84 20.67
N PHE A 116 -9.78 7.82 19.83
CA PHE A 116 -8.87 7.85 18.70
C PHE A 116 -9.54 7.34 17.43
N SER A 117 -9.06 7.81 16.28
CA SER A 117 -9.27 7.12 15.01
C SER A 117 -8.35 5.91 14.89
N SER A 118 -8.71 4.96 14.04
CA SER A 118 -7.84 3.85 13.65
C SER A 118 -6.52 4.33 13.05
N GLN A 119 -6.58 5.34 12.19
CA GLN A 119 -5.39 5.89 11.52
C GLN A 119 -4.44 6.57 12.50
N HIS A 120 -4.95 7.19 13.58
CA HIS A 120 -4.10 7.73 14.64
C HIS A 120 -3.29 6.64 15.33
N VAL A 121 -3.91 5.50 15.64
CA VAL A 121 -3.20 4.37 16.29
C VAL A 121 -2.08 3.86 15.39
N LEU A 122 -2.36 3.60 14.10
CA LEU A 122 -1.34 3.11 13.17
C LEU A 122 -0.20 4.13 12.96
N ARG A 123 -0.52 5.43 12.85
CA ARG A 123 0.50 6.49 12.76
C ARG A 123 1.33 6.60 14.02
N SER A 124 0.72 6.45 15.20
CA SER A 124 1.43 6.47 16.49
C SER A 124 2.38 5.29 16.62
N LEU A 125 1.94 4.11 16.19
CA LEU A 125 2.73 2.88 16.18
C LEU A 125 3.95 3.04 15.27
N LEU A 126 3.76 3.52 14.04
CA LEU A 126 4.89 3.82 13.15
C LEU A 126 5.85 4.84 13.78
N LEU A 127 5.35 5.91 14.41
CA LEU A 127 6.22 6.89 15.07
C LEU A 127 7.01 6.30 16.24
N GLN A 128 6.45 5.34 16.98
CA GLN A 128 7.17 4.65 18.05
C GLN A 128 8.35 3.85 17.48
N HIS A 129 8.16 3.15 16.36
CA HIS A 129 9.20 2.35 15.69
C HIS A 129 10.07 3.11 14.68
N ARG A 130 9.75 4.39 14.41
CA ARG A 130 10.45 5.19 13.39
C ARG A 130 11.96 5.28 13.66
N PRO A 131 12.83 4.78 12.74
CA PRO A 131 14.28 4.92 12.86
C PRO A 131 14.69 6.38 12.66
N LEU A 132 15.94 6.72 13.01
CA LEU A 132 16.46 8.07 12.81
C LEU A 132 16.84 8.34 11.35
N HIS A 133 17.37 7.33 10.67
CA HIS A 133 17.81 7.40 9.29
C HIS A 133 17.43 6.11 8.55
N TRP A 134 17.41 6.20 7.23
CA TRP A 134 17.19 5.06 6.34
C TRP A 134 18.17 5.16 5.15
N PRO A 135 18.83 4.06 4.72
CA PRO A 135 18.79 2.73 5.33
C PRO A 135 19.39 2.69 6.74
N VAL A 136 19.07 1.67 7.53
CA VAL A 136 19.44 1.60 8.96
C VAL A 136 20.86 1.09 9.22
N TRP A 137 21.59 0.65 8.19
CA TRP A 137 22.95 0.13 8.31
C TRP A 137 24.01 1.21 8.10
N LYS A 138 25.17 1.02 8.75
CA LYS A 138 26.24 2.03 8.82
C LYS A 138 27.31 1.91 7.73
N TYR A 139 27.42 0.75 7.08
CA TYR A 139 28.54 0.46 6.17
C TYR A 139 28.04 -0.08 4.81
N PRO A 140 28.68 0.32 3.69
CA PRO A 140 28.43 -0.29 2.38
C PRO A 140 28.90 -1.75 2.37
N LEU A 141 28.39 -2.54 1.42
CA LEU A 141 28.85 -3.93 1.24
C LEU A 141 30.32 -3.94 0.79
N SER A 142 31.11 -4.82 1.40
CA SER A 142 32.41 -5.20 0.84
C SER A 142 32.24 -6.05 -0.43
N ALA A 143 33.28 -6.12 -1.26
CA ALA A 143 33.25 -6.95 -2.47
C ALA A 143 32.89 -8.42 -2.19
N ASN A 144 33.34 -8.98 -1.06
CA ASN A 144 33.01 -10.35 -0.66
C ASN A 144 31.53 -10.49 -0.24
N GLU A 145 30.96 -9.48 0.39
CA GLU A 145 29.54 -9.48 0.77
C GLU A 145 28.63 -9.31 -0.45
N ILE A 146 29.03 -8.48 -1.43
CA ILE A 146 28.37 -8.39 -2.74
C ILE A 146 28.32 -9.76 -3.41
N GLU A 147 29.45 -10.47 -3.45
CA GLU A 147 29.55 -11.81 -4.02
C GLU A 147 28.67 -12.83 -3.29
N LYS A 148 28.61 -12.77 -1.95
CA LYS A 148 27.76 -13.64 -1.13
C LYS A 148 26.27 -13.37 -1.38
N GLN A 149 25.87 -12.11 -1.45
CA GLN A 149 24.50 -11.73 -1.75
C GLN A 149 24.11 -12.12 -3.18
N ALA A 150 24.97 -11.84 -4.16
CA ALA A 150 24.78 -12.24 -5.55
C ALA A 150 24.62 -13.76 -5.70
N SER A 151 25.31 -14.55 -4.87
CA SER A 151 25.17 -16.01 -4.84
C SER A 151 23.79 -16.46 -4.34
N SER A 152 23.14 -15.69 -3.46
CA SER A 152 21.76 -15.95 -3.02
C SER A 152 20.75 -15.53 -4.09
N GLU A 153 21.04 -14.45 -4.82
CA GLU A 153 20.19 -13.93 -5.87
C GLU A 153 20.33 -14.64 -7.22
N ILE A 154 21.38 -15.45 -7.44
CA ILE A 154 21.64 -16.13 -8.73
C ILE A 154 20.48 -17.01 -9.18
N THR A 155 19.75 -17.60 -8.24
CA THR A 155 18.56 -18.42 -8.50
C THR A 155 17.44 -17.63 -9.19
N CYS A 156 17.48 -16.31 -9.00
CA CYS A 156 16.58 -15.33 -9.56
C CYS A 156 17.29 -14.49 -10.62
N ARG A 157 18.36 -14.93 -11.28
CA ARG A 157 19.04 -14.15 -12.33
C ARG A 157 19.59 -15.07 -13.41
N ASP A 158 19.80 -14.54 -14.61
CA ASP A 158 20.33 -15.34 -15.73
C ASP A 158 21.75 -15.87 -15.46
N CYS A 159 22.58 -15.06 -14.79
CA CYS A 159 23.96 -15.42 -14.47
C CYS A 159 24.49 -14.66 -13.25
N LYS A 160 25.59 -15.17 -12.68
CA LYS A 160 26.29 -14.54 -11.54
C LYS A 160 26.68 -13.09 -11.80
N THR A 161 27.19 -12.79 -13.01
CA THR A 161 27.58 -11.43 -13.41
C THR A 161 26.41 -10.45 -13.45
N HIS A 162 25.19 -10.90 -13.80
CA HIS A 162 24.00 -10.07 -13.66
C HIS A 162 23.60 -9.89 -12.20
N ALA A 163 23.68 -10.94 -11.38
CA ALA A 163 23.39 -10.84 -9.95
C ALA A 163 24.30 -9.82 -9.23
N VAL A 164 25.61 -9.88 -9.47
CA VAL A 164 26.59 -8.93 -8.94
C VAL A 164 26.25 -7.49 -9.35
N ARG A 165 26.04 -7.25 -10.67
CA ARG A 165 25.68 -5.91 -11.17
C ARG A 165 24.45 -5.33 -10.51
N VAL A 166 23.40 -6.13 -10.30
CA VAL A 166 22.17 -5.65 -9.64
C VAL A 166 22.39 -5.34 -8.16
N VAL A 167 23.27 -6.06 -7.46
CA VAL A 167 23.67 -5.72 -6.09
C VAL A 167 24.47 -4.41 -6.08
N GLU A 168 25.43 -4.25 -6.99
CA GLU A 168 26.23 -3.03 -7.12
C GLU A 168 25.39 -1.79 -7.47
N GLU A 169 24.44 -1.90 -8.41
CA GLU A 169 23.51 -0.82 -8.76
C GLU A 169 22.66 -0.38 -7.56
N ARG A 170 22.24 -1.32 -6.71
CA ARG A 170 21.52 -1.00 -5.47
C ARG A 170 22.40 -0.25 -4.48
N GLU A 171 23.65 -0.67 -4.28
CA GLU A 171 24.60 0.05 -3.42
C GLU A 171 24.87 1.47 -3.92
N LEU A 172 25.04 1.64 -5.24
CA LEU A 172 25.25 2.95 -5.86
C LEU A 172 24.04 3.88 -5.67
N MET A 173 22.82 3.35 -5.82
CA MET A 173 21.59 4.12 -5.61
C MET A 173 21.47 4.58 -4.16
N GLN A 174 21.73 3.68 -3.19
CA GLN A 174 21.73 4.01 -1.77
C GLN A 174 22.79 5.07 -1.43
N TRP A 175 24.01 4.92 -1.97
CA TRP A 175 25.09 5.87 -1.77
C TRP A 175 24.71 7.26 -2.30
N SER A 176 24.21 7.35 -3.54
CA SER A 176 23.79 8.62 -4.14
C SER A 176 22.76 9.35 -3.28
N ILE A 177 21.80 8.62 -2.73
CA ILE A 177 20.77 9.18 -1.85
C ILE A 177 21.36 9.62 -0.52
N SER A 178 22.28 8.85 0.07
CA SER A 178 22.93 9.22 1.33
C SER A 178 23.81 10.48 1.23
N CYS A 179 24.32 10.78 0.03
CA CYS A 179 25.14 11.96 -0.23
C CYS A 179 24.34 13.24 -0.47
N GLU A 180 23.02 13.17 -0.67
CA GLU A 180 22.17 14.36 -0.76
C GLU A 180 22.01 14.96 0.64
N SER A 181 22.89 15.89 1.03
CA SER A 181 22.87 16.60 2.31
C SER A 181 21.52 17.28 2.61
N ASP A 182 20.76 17.62 1.57
CA ASP A 182 19.43 18.25 1.65
C ASP A 182 18.35 17.31 2.21
N LEU A 183 18.62 16.00 2.21
CA LEU A 183 17.72 14.99 2.74
C LEU A 183 17.84 14.78 4.27
N LEU A 184 18.98 15.15 4.86
CA LEU A 184 19.21 15.03 6.31
C LEU A 184 18.65 16.21 7.12
N ASN A 185 18.43 17.36 6.48
CA ASN A 185 17.97 18.61 7.08
C ASN A 185 16.80 19.22 6.27
N GLU A 186 15.82 18.43 5.86
CA GLU A 186 14.65 18.99 5.16
C GLU A 186 13.96 20.01 6.08
N SER A 187 13.78 21.23 5.58
CA SER A 187 13.30 22.40 6.36
C SER A 187 14.18 22.78 7.56
N GLY A 188 15.45 22.34 7.60
CA GLY A 188 16.40 22.67 8.67
C GLY A 188 16.24 21.87 9.97
N LEU A 189 15.39 20.82 9.98
CA LEU A 189 15.15 19.98 11.16
C LEU A 189 16.07 18.76 11.18
N CYS A 190 16.59 18.40 12.36
CA CYS A 190 17.28 17.12 12.51
C CYS A 190 16.28 15.96 12.59
N ALA A 191 16.74 14.72 12.41
CA ALA A 191 15.90 13.52 12.45
C ALA A 191 15.04 13.40 13.73
N THR A 192 15.56 13.86 14.87
CA THR A 192 14.85 13.89 16.16
C THR A 192 13.76 14.95 16.18
N ASP A 193 14.05 16.16 15.67
CA ASP A 193 13.09 17.25 15.61
C ASP A 193 11.94 16.90 14.66
N THR A 194 12.23 16.25 13.52
CA THR A 194 11.21 15.75 12.60
C THR A 194 10.30 14.73 13.28
N LYS A 195 10.86 13.80 14.08
CA LYS A 195 10.08 12.81 14.82
C LYS A 195 9.15 13.48 15.83
N GLU A 196 9.63 14.47 16.57
CA GLU A 196 8.81 15.23 17.52
C GLU A 196 7.73 16.06 16.81
N TRP A 197 8.07 16.71 15.70
CA TRP A 197 7.09 17.44 14.88
C TRP A 197 5.98 16.51 14.37
N LEU A 198 6.31 15.33 13.85
CA LEU A 198 5.33 14.34 13.41
C LEU A 198 4.43 13.86 14.56
N LYS A 199 4.96 13.68 15.77
CA LYS A 199 4.16 13.36 16.96
C LYS A 199 3.15 14.47 17.26
N HIS A 200 3.55 15.74 17.17
CA HIS A 200 2.64 16.88 17.35
C HIS A 200 1.60 16.97 16.23
N ALA A 201 1.99 16.66 14.98
CA ALA A 201 1.08 16.60 13.85
C ALA A 201 0.08 15.42 13.94
N ASN A 202 0.41 14.38 14.72
CA ASN A 202 -0.42 13.20 14.93
C ASN A 202 -1.63 13.46 15.86
N SER A 203 -2.58 14.27 15.41
CA SER A 203 -3.82 14.46 16.16
C SER A 203 -4.58 13.13 16.34
N PRO A 204 -5.22 12.88 17.52
CA PRO A 204 -6.11 11.74 17.77
C PRO A 204 -7.17 11.52 16.68
N ARG A 205 -7.59 12.63 16.04
CA ARG A 205 -8.52 12.66 14.93
C ARG A 205 -8.09 13.75 13.97
N MET A 206 -7.31 13.40 12.95
CA MET A 206 -6.83 14.39 11.99
C MET A 206 -7.98 14.99 11.18
N LYS A 207 -7.82 16.27 10.83
CA LYS A 207 -8.66 16.91 9.80
C LYS A 207 -8.33 16.35 8.43
N ILE A 208 -9.20 16.61 7.45
CA ILE A 208 -8.93 16.21 6.07
C ILE A 208 -7.60 16.83 5.62
N CYS A 209 -6.64 15.97 5.37
CA CYS A 209 -5.37 16.32 4.76
C CYS A 209 -5.36 15.79 3.32
N LYS A 210 -4.99 16.62 2.34
CA LYS A 210 -4.74 16.10 0.99
C LYS A 210 -3.42 15.33 1.04
N SER A 211 -3.26 14.30 0.21
CA SER A 211 -2.02 13.51 0.10
C SER A 211 -0.76 14.37 -0.03
N ASP A 212 -0.87 15.49 -0.74
CA ASP A 212 0.25 16.39 -1.01
C ASP A 212 0.63 17.25 0.21
N ASP A 213 -0.25 17.32 1.21
CA ASP A 213 -0.11 18.10 2.43
C ASP A 213 0.05 17.20 3.67
N ASP A 214 0.01 15.87 3.49
CA ASP A 214 0.07 14.90 4.57
C ASP A 214 1.49 14.85 5.17
N PRO A 215 1.67 15.18 6.46
CA PRO A 215 2.98 15.24 7.10
C PRO A 215 3.69 13.88 7.12
N PHE A 216 2.95 12.78 7.19
CA PHE A 216 3.50 11.42 7.22
C PHE A 216 3.92 10.96 5.81
N GLN A 217 3.16 11.35 4.79
CA GLN A 217 3.51 11.05 3.41
C GLN A 217 4.70 11.90 2.92
N ASN A 218 4.81 13.13 3.43
CA ASN A 218 5.92 14.02 3.09
C ASN A 218 7.16 13.81 3.96
N ASP A 219 7.07 13.00 5.03
CA ASP A 219 8.21 12.60 5.83
C ASP A 219 9.35 12.08 4.95
N TYR A 220 10.55 12.55 5.21
CA TYR A 220 11.75 12.15 4.50
C TYR A 220 11.95 10.62 4.46
N LEU A 221 11.81 9.94 5.61
CA LEU A 221 12.00 8.50 5.67
C LEU A 221 10.96 7.74 4.85
N THR A 222 9.72 8.19 4.90
CA THR A 222 8.65 7.67 4.04
C THR A 222 9.03 7.78 2.56
N ARG A 223 9.49 8.96 2.11
CA ARG A 223 9.89 9.17 0.71
C ARG A 223 11.08 8.28 0.32
N LEU A 224 12.05 8.11 1.21
CA LEU A 224 13.15 7.17 0.99
C LEU A 224 12.68 5.73 0.86
N ILE A 225 11.77 5.29 1.73
CA ILE A 225 11.21 3.93 1.70
C ILE A 225 10.48 3.69 0.39
N GLU A 226 9.74 4.68 -0.13
CA GLU A 226 9.11 4.59 -1.45
C GLU A 226 10.16 4.47 -2.57
N MET A 227 11.25 5.24 -2.52
CA MET A 227 12.26 5.29 -3.59
C MET A 227 13.27 4.13 -3.58
N LEU A 228 13.78 3.74 -2.42
CA LEU A 228 14.88 2.78 -2.30
C LEU A 228 14.36 1.36 -2.49
N PRO A 229 14.95 0.52 -3.35
CA PRO A 229 14.57 -0.88 -3.48
C PRO A 229 15.07 -1.66 -2.25
N PRO A 230 14.21 -2.04 -1.29
CA PRO A 230 14.63 -3.00 -0.27
C PRO A 230 14.89 -4.35 -0.92
N SER A 231 15.84 -5.08 -0.37
CA SER A 231 16.09 -6.45 -0.77
C SER A 231 16.05 -7.33 0.46
N LYS A 232 15.11 -8.26 0.51
CA LYS A 232 15.10 -9.29 1.55
C LYS A 232 16.35 -10.20 1.52
N PHE A 233 17.11 -10.16 0.43
CA PHE A 233 18.39 -10.84 0.30
C PHE A 233 19.57 -10.03 0.83
N ASP A 234 19.35 -8.77 1.22
CA ASP A 234 20.38 -7.96 1.90
C ASP A 234 20.40 -8.33 3.39
N ASN A 235 21.45 -9.04 3.79
CA ASN A 235 21.59 -9.53 5.16
C ASN A 235 21.83 -8.41 6.19
N ARG A 236 22.07 -7.16 5.77
CA ARG A 236 22.20 -6.02 6.70
C ARG A 236 20.84 -5.48 7.15
N MET A 237 19.75 -5.87 6.48
CA MET A 237 18.42 -5.39 6.80
C MET A 237 17.75 -6.34 7.80
N PRO A 238 17.66 -5.97 9.10
CA PRO A 238 17.03 -6.81 10.09
C PRO A 238 15.51 -6.91 9.83
N GLN A 239 14.88 -7.97 10.34
CA GLN A 239 13.46 -8.22 10.13
C GLN A 239 12.59 -7.05 10.62
N GLU A 240 12.95 -6.45 11.75
CA GLU A 240 12.23 -5.31 12.33
C GLU A 240 12.29 -4.07 11.41
N ALA A 241 13.39 -3.89 10.67
CA ALA A 241 13.50 -2.81 9.69
C ALA A 241 12.64 -3.09 8.45
N MET A 242 12.59 -4.36 8.01
CA MET A 242 11.67 -4.79 6.95
C MET A 242 10.21 -4.59 7.36
N ASP A 243 9.85 -5.00 8.58
CA ASP A 243 8.50 -4.88 9.12
C ASP A 243 8.08 -3.41 9.24
N TYR A 244 8.98 -2.53 9.70
CA TYR A 244 8.76 -1.08 9.72
C TYR A 244 8.53 -0.52 8.31
N MET A 245 9.36 -0.90 7.36
CA MET A 245 9.25 -0.45 5.99
C MET A 245 7.94 -0.92 5.34
N VAL A 246 7.60 -2.20 5.47
CA VAL A 246 6.33 -2.74 4.94
C VAL A 246 5.14 -2.09 5.64
N SER A 247 5.15 -1.93 6.96
CA SER A 247 4.11 -1.21 7.71
C SER A 247 3.92 0.22 7.18
N THR A 248 5.02 0.92 6.90
CA THR A 248 5.03 2.26 6.32
C THR A 248 4.38 2.27 4.94
N LEU A 249 4.80 1.35 4.05
CA LEU A 249 4.23 1.22 2.70
C LEU A 249 2.73 0.86 2.72
N VAL A 250 2.30 -0.02 3.63
CA VAL A 250 0.88 -0.38 3.81
C VAL A 250 0.06 0.85 4.19
N LEU A 251 0.53 1.65 5.15
CA LEU A 251 -0.18 2.85 5.59
C LEU A 251 -0.32 3.87 4.46
N LEU A 252 0.71 4.02 3.63
CA LEU A 252 0.76 5.02 2.56
C LEU A 252 -0.01 4.60 1.30
N LEU A 253 0.06 3.31 0.95
CA LEU A 253 -0.31 2.83 -0.38
C LEU A 253 -1.50 1.86 -0.34
N ASN A 254 -1.76 1.23 0.81
CA ASN A 254 -2.81 0.24 0.96
C ASN A 254 -3.92 0.63 1.96
N GLN A 255 -3.80 1.81 2.56
CA GLN A 255 -4.85 2.39 3.39
C GLN A 255 -5.88 3.11 2.52
N HIS A 256 -7.15 2.83 2.78
CA HIS A 256 -8.27 3.59 2.24
C HIS A 256 -8.44 4.90 3.01
N LEU A 257 -8.53 6.03 2.29
CA LEU A 257 -8.73 7.34 2.90
C LEU A 257 -10.10 7.41 3.59
N TRP A 258 -10.11 7.80 4.87
CA TRP A 258 -11.34 7.96 5.66
C TRP A 258 -12.28 9.03 5.07
N CYS A 259 -11.74 10.01 4.37
CA CYS A 259 -12.51 11.05 3.70
C CYS A 259 -13.06 10.64 2.34
N HIS A 260 -12.80 9.37 1.96
CA HIS A 260 -13.16 8.77 0.69
C HIS A 260 -12.63 9.52 -0.53
N THR A 261 -12.84 8.92 -1.69
CA THR A 261 -12.50 9.50 -3.00
C THR A 261 -13.73 9.45 -3.90
N SER A 262 -13.69 10.17 -5.01
CA SER A 262 -14.81 10.16 -5.97
C SER A 262 -15.10 8.79 -6.57
N SER A 263 -14.15 7.83 -6.50
CA SER A 263 -14.42 6.45 -6.90
C SER A 263 -15.28 5.69 -5.90
N CYS A 264 -15.40 6.14 -4.64
CA CYS A 264 -16.20 5.49 -3.60
C CYS A 264 -17.69 5.59 -3.90
N PHE A 265 -18.12 6.73 -4.44
CA PHE A 265 -19.52 7.13 -4.61
C PHE A 265 -19.96 6.90 -6.05
N LYS A 266 -19.85 5.63 -6.48
CA LYS A 266 -20.32 5.17 -7.78
C LYS A 266 -21.25 3.99 -7.58
N LYS A 267 -22.36 3.98 -8.32
CA LYS A 267 -23.29 2.86 -8.34
C LYS A 267 -22.53 1.57 -8.65
N SER A 268 -22.77 0.56 -7.83
CA SER A 268 -22.17 -0.77 -7.95
C SER A 268 -23.21 -1.83 -7.56
N ARG A 269 -22.89 -3.11 -7.73
CA ARG A 269 -23.75 -4.18 -7.22
C ARG A 269 -23.81 -4.18 -5.69
N ALA A 270 -22.72 -3.81 -5.02
CA ALA A 270 -22.64 -3.74 -3.56
C ALA A 270 -23.35 -2.51 -2.98
N THR A 271 -23.41 -1.41 -3.74
CA THR A 271 -24.05 -0.15 -3.35
C THR A 271 -24.91 0.37 -4.49
N LEU A 272 -26.22 0.12 -4.40
CA LEU A 272 -27.20 0.58 -5.39
C LEU A 272 -27.33 2.12 -5.40
N GLN A 273 -27.01 2.76 -4.26
CA GLN A 273 -26.94 4.20 -4.09
C GLN A 273 -25.48 4.67 -4.10
N ASP A 274 -25.23 5.87 -4.61
CA ASP A 274 -23.93 6.53 -4.63
C ASP A 274 -23.61 7.27 -3.32
N THR A 275 -24.40 7.07 -2.27
CA THR A 275 -24.25 7.72 -0.95
C THR A 275 -23.33 6.95 0.01
N CYS A 276 -23.03 5.69 -0.29
CA CYS A 276 -22.19 4.82 0.53
C CYS A 276 -20.95 4.36 -0.25
N CYS A 277 -19.83 4.19 0.46
CA CYS A 277 -18.59 3.69 -0.08
C CYS A 277 -18.80 2.30 -0.68
N ARG A 278 -18.65 2.18 -2.00
CA ARG A 278 -18.78 0.89 -2.70
C ARG A 278 -17.74 -0.16 -2.29
N TYR A 279 -16.64 0.27 -1.67
CA TYR A 279 -15.58 -0.59 -1.14
C TYR A 279 -15.83 -0.98 0.33
N GLN A 280 -16.95 -0.52 0.90
CA GLN A 280 -17.44 -0.83 2.24
C GLN A 280 -16.51 -0.36 3.38
N PHE A 281 -15.63 0.61 3.12
CA PHE A 281 -14.80 1.21 4.17
C PHE A 281 -15.60 2.22 5.02
N PRO A 282 -15.31 2.32 6.34
CA PRO A 282 -14.55 1.36 7.14
C PRO A 282 -15.21 -0.03 7.16
N ARG A 283 -14.39 -1.06 6.97
CA ARG A 283 -14.84 -2.46 6.94
C ARG A 283 -14.99 -2.97 8.36
N ASP A 284 -15.92 -3.91 8.56
CA ASP A 284 -16.16 -4.49 9.87
C ASP A 284 -14.94 -5.29 10.36
N ARG A 285 -14.79 -5.38 11.67
CA ARG A 285 -13.74 -6.17 12.32
C ARG A 285 -14.13 -7.64 12.28
N VAL A 286 -13.15 -8.50 12.06
CA VAL A 286 -13.36 -9.93 11.87
C VAL A 286 -12.29 -10.65 12.66
N ALA A 287 -12.69 -11.40 13.69
CA ALA A 287 -11.73 -12.00 14.64
C ALA A 287 -10.82 -13.05 14.00
N LYS A 288 -11.32 -13.77 12.98
CA LYS A 288 -10.58 -14.78 12.22
C LYS A 288 -11.06 -14.84 10.79
N THR A 289 -10.18 -15.23 9.87
CA THR A 289 -10.57 -15.47 8.48
C THR A 289 -11.62 -16.58 8.40
N VAL A 290 -12.69 -16.36 7.64
CA VAL A 290 -13.80 -17.31 7.48
C VAL A 290 -14.22 -17.47 6.03
N PHE A 291 -14.63 -18.68 5.65
CA PHE A 291 -15.22 -19.00 4.37
C PHE A 291 -16.74 -18.92 4.47
N THR A 292 -17.31 -17.92 3.81
CA THR A 292 -18.76 -17.71 3.74
C THR A 292 -19.32 -18.11 2.38
N SER A 293 -20.64 -18.02 2.22
CA SER A 293 -21.30 -18.15 0.92
C SER A 293 -20.93 -17.05 -0.07
N ALA A 294 -20.46 -15.89 0.41
CA ALA A 294 -20.00 -14.77 -0.40
C ALA A 294 -18.50 -14.84 -0.75
N GLY A 295 -17.79 -15.88 -0.27
CA GLY A 295 -16.36 -16.06 -0.43
C GLY A 295 -15.60 -15.95 0.88
N VAL A 296 -14.30 -15.69 0.79
CA VAL A 296 -13.42 -15.58 1.97
C VAL A 296 -13.47 -14.16 2.54
N GLU A 297 -13.79 -14.06 3.81
CA GLU A 297 -13.69 -12.83 4.60
C GLU A 297 -12.45 -12.92 5.49
N LEU A 298 -11.48 -12.03 5.30
CA LEU A 298 -10.20 -12.03 6.00
C LEU A 298 -10.31 -11.49 7.44
N SER A 299 -9.48 -12.00 8.33
CA SER A 299 -9.23 -11.42 9.65
C SER A 299 -8.92 -9.93 9.56
N ARG A 300 -9.52 -9.15 10.44
CA ARG A 300 -9.28 -7.71 10.58
C ARG A 300 -9.41 -7.31 12.03
N GLN A 301 -8.27 -7.08 12.65
CA GLN A 301 -8.19 -6.62 14.03
C GLN A 301 -8.53 -5.13 14.15
N SER A 302 -8.68 -4.69 15.39
CA SER A 302 -8.78 -3.29 15.77
C SER A 302 -7.70 -2.42 15.11
N ALA A 303 -8.03 -1.15 14.84
CA ALA A 303 -7.20 -0.16 14.14
C ALA A 303 -6.96 -0.39 12.64
N HIS A 304 -7.35 -1.53 12.07
CA HIS A 304 -7.11 -1.87 10.66
C HIS A 304 -8.36 -1.77 9.77
N GLU A 305 -9.41 -1.08 10.23
CA GLU A 305 -10.71 -0.94 9.54
C GLU A 305 -10.60 -0.27 8.16
N PHE A 306 -9.51 0.47 7.93
CA PHE A 306 -9.21 1.18 6.68
C PHE A 306 -8.10 0.52 5.86
N ILE A 307 -7.53 -0.60 6.28
CA ILE A 307 -6.42 -1.26 5.58
C ILE A 307 -6.98 -2.32 4.63
N ASN A 308 -6.64 -2.23 3.34
CA ASN A 308 -7.03 -3.26 2.38
C ASN A 308 -6.18 -4.53 2.60
N GLY A 309 -6.64 -5.67 2.07
CA GLY A 309 -5.85 -6.91 2.15
C GLY A 309 -4.60 -6.80 1.29
N TYR A 310 -3.44 -7.14 1.84
CA TYR A 310 -2.17 -7.14 1.11
C TYR A 310 -1.34 -8.38 1.44
N ASN A 311 -0.34 -8.63 0.59
CA ASN A 311 0.71 -9.59 0.83
C ASN A 311 2.01 -8.85 1.15
N TYR A 312 2.74 -9.34 2.15
CA TYR A 312 3.96 -8.72 2.67
C TYR A 312 5.04 -8.53 1.59
N GLU A 313 5.38 -9.61 0.88
CA GLU A 313 6.42 -9.65 -0.15
C GLU A 313 6.06 -8.79 -1.35
N LEU A 314 4.79 -8.82 -1.72
CA LEU A 314 4.28 -7.95 -2.76
C LEU A 314 4.41 -6.49 -2.39
N MET A 315 4.16 -6.14 -1.12
CA MET A 315 4.18 -4.74 -0.70
C MET A 315 5.61 -4.22 -0.68
N ALA A 316 6.52 -4.99 -0.09
CA ALA A 316 7.95 -4.69 -0.08
C ALA A 316 8.50 -4.48 -1.50
N THR A 317 7.94 -5.19 -2.49
CA THR A 317 8.38 -5.04 -3.86
C THR A 317 7.65 -3.94 -4.62
N PHE A 318 6.37 -4.18 -4.92
CA PHE A 318 5.67 -3.40 -5.93
C PHE A 318 5.30 -2.03 -5.42
N LYS A 319 5.26 -1.86 -4.08
CA LYS A 319 4.96 -0.59 -3.41
C LYS A 319 3.75 0.06 -4.06
N CYS A 320 2.66 -0.69 -4.09
CA CYS A 320 1.41 -0.23 -4.67
C CYS A 320 0.22 -0.82 -3.91
N ASN A 321 -0.95 -0.26 -4.18
CA ASN A 321 -2.19 -0.76 -3.60
C ASN A 321 -2.48 -2.18 -4.11
N HIS A 322 -2.80 -3.07 -3.20
CA HIS A 322 -3.21 -4.44 -3.45
C HIS A 322 -4.68 -4.64 -3.11
N ASP A 323 -5.34 -5.46 -3.92
CA ASP A 323 -6.67 -6.01 -3.64
C ASP A 323 -6.64 -7.50 -3.96
N ILE A 324 -6.04 -8.28 -3.06
CA ILE A 324 -5.86 -9.73 -3.24
C ILE A 324 -7.11 -10.45 -2.73
N GLN A 325 -7.72 -11.26 -3.60
CA GLN A 325 -8.98 -11.93 -3.31
C GLN A 325 -8.92 -13.39 -3.77
N VAL A 326 -9.31 -14.31 -2.88
CA VAL A 326 -9.41 -15.73 -3.20
C VAL A 326 -10.74 -16.00 -3.92
N LEU A 327 -10.66 -16.51 -5.14
CA LEU A 327 -11.82 -16.76 -6.00
C LEU A 327 -12.20 -18.24 -5.97
N VAL A 328 -13.38 -18.54 -5.42
CA VAL A 328 -13.85 -19.93 -5.22
C VAL A 328 -15.09 -20.24 -6.09
N GLY A 329 -15.18 -19.58 -7.26
CA GLY A 329 -16.30 -19.75 -8.20
C GLY A 329 -17.50 -18.84 -7.94
N GLY A 330 -18.59 -19.04 -8.69
CA GLY A 330 -19.79 -18.20 -8.65
C GLY A 330 -19.71 -16.92 -9.49
N SER A 331 -20.80 -16.14 -9.52
CA SER A 331 -20.91 -14.93 -10.34
C SER A 331 -19.83 -13.90 -10.01
N ASP A 332 -19.49 -13.77 -8.73
CA ASP A 332 -18.53 -12.77 -8.26
C ASP A 332 -17.10 -13.10 -8.69
N ALA A 333 -16.75 -14.40 -8.75
CA ALA A 333 -15.48 -14.82 -9.31
C ALA A 333 -15.43 -14.57 -10.82
N THR A 334 -16.51 -14.91 -11.54
CA THR A 334 -16.61 -14.67 -12.99
C THR A 334 -16.51 -13.17 -13.33
N ASP A 335 -17.17 -12.30 -12.58
CA ASP A 335 -17.12 -10.85 -12.80
C ASP A 335 -15.72 -10.29 -12.59
N ARG A 336 -14.99 -10.77 -11.58
CA ARG A 336 -13.59 -10.36 -11.33
C ARG A 336 -12.64 -10.87 -12.41
N MET A 337 -12.82 -12.11 -12.86
CA MET A 337 -12.07 -12.64 -14.00
C MET A 337 -12.33 -11.81 -15.25
N TYR A 338 -13.60 -11.52 -15.56
CA TYR A 338 -13.98 -10.67 -16.69
C TYR A 338 -13.39 -9.26 -16.56
N TYR A 339 -13.43 -8.68 -15.37
CA TYR A 339 -12.82 -7.38 -15.08
C TYR A 339 -11.31 -7.41 -15.37
N CYS A 340 -10.57 -8.40 -14.85
CA CYS A 340 -9.14 -8.56 -15.14
C CYS A 340 -8.88 -8.73 -16.66
N CYS A 341 -9.66 -9.56 -17.35
CA CYS A 341 -9.55 -9.74 -18.80
C CYS A 341 -9.81 -8.45 -19.58
N LYS A 342 -10.75 -7.60 -19.12
CA LYS A 342 -10.99 -6.29 -19.72
C LYS A 342 -9.73 -5.43 -19.76
N TYR A 343 -8.90 -5.49 -18.72
CA TYR A 343 -7.61 -4.78 -18.68
C TYR A 343 -6.56 -5.39 -19.61
N VAL A 344 -6.64 -6.67 -19.95
CA VAL A 344 -5.78 -7.26 -20.99
C VAL A 344 -6.16 -6.70 -22.35
N THR A 345 -7.46 -6.50 -22.60
CA THR A 345 -8.00 -6.01 -23.87
C THR A 345 -8.17 -4.49 -23.97
N LYS A 346 -7.79 -3.73 -22.93
CA LYS A 346 -7.96 -2.27 -22.91
C LYS A 346 -7.13 -1.65 -24.04
N GLN A 347 -7.73 -0.76 -24.82
CA GLN A 347 -7.02 -0.07 -25.91
C GLN A 347 -5.89 0.78 -25.32
N GLN A 348 -4.68 0.57 -25.82
CA GLN A 348 -3.53 1.41 -25.47
C GLN A 348 -3.75 2.82 -26.01
N LYS A 349 -3.82 3.80 -25.11
CA LYS A 349 -3.94 5.20 -25.53
C LYS A 349 -2.62 5.68 -26.13
N ARG A 350 -2.65 6.14 -27.37
CA ARG A 350 -1.53 6.90 -27.94
C ARG A 350 -1.58 8.33 -27.42
N VAL A 351 -0.45 8.79 -26.91
CA VAL A 351 -0.27 10.20 -26.57
C VAL A 351 0.27 10.90 -27.82
N ASP A 352 -0.53 11.78 -28.42
CA ASP A 352 -0.14 12.48 -29.65
C ASP A 352 1.04 13.45 -29.44
N SER A 353 1.15 14.03 -28.23
CA SER A 353 2.29 14.88 -27.85
C SER A 353 2.51 14.89 -26.34
N SER A 354 3.69 14.45 -25.89
CA SER A 354 4.10 14.50 -24.49
C SER A 354 4.21 15.94 -23.98
N VAL A 355 4.67 16.87 -24.81
CA VAL A 355 4.81 18.29 -24.48
C VAL A 355 3.47 18.92 -24.12
N VAL A 356 2.42 18.63 -24.89
CA VAL A 356 1.07 19.15 -24.63
C VAL A 356 0.51 18.62 -23.30
N VAL A 357 0.73 17.33 -23.00
CA VAL A 357 0.32 16.73 -21.73
C VAL A 357 1.02 17.42 -20.55
N SER A 358 2.34 17.61 -20.64
CA SER A 358 3.16 18.27 -19.64
C SER A 358 2.74 19.72 -19.41
N LEU A 359 2.56 20.49 -20.49
CA LEU A 359 2.13 21.89 -20.42
C LEU A 359 0.74 22.02 -19.78
N ALA A 360 -0.20 21.14 -20.15
CA ALA A 360 -1.53 21.14 -19.57
C ALA A 360 -1.52 20.77 -18.07
N ALA A 361 -0.64 19.84 -17.66
CA ALA A 361 -0.46 19.50 -16.25
C ALA A 361 0.10 20.67 -15.44
N LEU A 362 1.14 21.32 -15.95
CA LEU A 362 1.74 22.50 -15.34
C LEU A 362 0.72 23.63 -15.17
N LYS A 363 -0.02 23.98 -16.24
CA LYS A 363 -1.06 25.02 -16.19
C LYS A 363 -2.15 24.72 -15.16
N ARG A 364 -2.62 23.47 -15.10
CA ARG A 364 -3.62 23.06 -14.08
C ARG A 364 -3.07 23.21 -12.66
N ARG A 365 -1.79 22.90 -12.43
CA ARG A 365 -1.18 23.03 -11.11
C ARG A 365 -0.95 24.50 -10.74
N GLN A 366 -0.49 25.33 -11.67
CA GLN A 366 -0.39 26.79 -11.47
C GLN A 366 -1.74 27.43 -11.12
N GLY A 367 -2.84 26.99 -11.75
CA GLY A 367 -4.19 27.46 -11.40
C GLY A 367 -4.56 27.14 -9.95
N LYS A 368 -4.30 25.91 -9.49
CA LYS A 368 -4.54 25.50 -8.10
C LYS A 368 -3.68 26.28 -7.10
N GLU A 369 -2.44 26.59 -7.46
CA GLU A 369 -1.55 27.39 -6.61
C GLU A 369 -2.04 28.82 -6.44
N ALA A 370 -2.58 29.44 -7.50
CA ALA A 370 -3.16 30.77 -7.38
C ALA A 370 -4.34 30.81 -6.39
N GLU A 371 -5.15 29.75 -6.35
CA GLU A 371 -6.21 29.57 -5.35
C GLU A 371 -5.63 29.36 -3.94
N GLU A 372 -4.57 28.55 -3.79
CA GLU A 372 -3.93 28.26 -2.49
C GLU A 372 -3.20 29.48 -1.89
N ILE A 373 -2.51 30.29 -2.72
CA ILE A 373 -1.81 31.52 -2.31
C ILE A 373 -2.80 32.59 -1.81
N SER A 374 -4.02 32.63 -2.34
CA SER A 374 -5.04 33.58 -1.88
C SER A 374 -5.47 33.36 -0.42
N VAL A 375 -5.13 32.20 0.17
CA VAL A 375 -5.56 31.76 1.50
C VAL A 375 -4.45 31.86 2.56
N SER A 376 -3.17 31.94 2.14
CA SER A 376 -2.02 31.92 3.06
C SER A 376 -0.92 32.90 2.65
N ALA A 377 -0.24 33.53 3.63
CA ALA A 377 0.97 34.31 3.38
C ALA A 377 2.09 33.42 2.83
N LEU A 378 2.87 33.93 1.88
CA LEU A 378 4.00 33.21 1.28
C LEU A 378 5.15 33.12 2.28
N ASP A 379 5.49 31.89 2.67
CA ASP A 379 6.72 31.55 3.38
C ASP A 379 7.69 30.82 2.42
N GLU A 380 8.99 30.85 2.68
CA GLU A 380 10.02 30.18 1.86
C GLU A 380 9.78 28.68 1.74
N GLU A 381 9.32 28.04 2.83
CA GLU A 381 8.98 26.61 2.86
C GLU A 381 7.80 26.27 1.93
N LEU A 382 6.85 27.21 1.78
CA LEU A 382 5.71 27.11 0.87
C LEU A 382 6.18 27.13 -0.60
N SER A 383 7.22 27.90 -0.91
CA SER A 383 7.79 28.03 -2.26
C SER A 383 8.40 26.71 -2.77
N PHE A 384 9.20 26.03 -1.94
CA PHE A 384 9.77 24.72 -2.27
C PHE A 384 8.68 23.66 -2.45
N SER A 385 7.66 23.65 -1.58
CA SER A 385 6.50 22.77 -1.72
C SER A 385 5.79 22.96 -3.06
N PHE A 386 5.54 24.21 -3.49
CA PHE A 386 4.95 24.48 -4.79
C PHE A 386 5.83 24.03 -5.96
N ALA A 387 7.14 24.29 -5.92
CA ALA A 387 8.05 23.83 -6.96
C ALA A 387 8.01 22.30 -7.13
N ARG A 388 8.04 21.55 -6.03
CA ARG A 388 7.91 20.08 -6.05
C ARG A 388 6.58 19.62 -6.65
N LYS A 389 5.46 20.22 -6.21
CA LYS A 389 4.11 19.87 -6.72
C LYS A 389 3.99 20.13 -8.22
N ARG A 390 4.63 21.18 -8.77
CA ARG A 390 4.67 21.44 -10.22
C ARG A 390 5.40 20.33 -10.97
N VAL A 391 6.62 20.02 -10.58
CA VAL A 391 7.44 18.98 -11.23
C VAL A 391 6.74 17.63 -11.15
N ALA A 392 6.30 17.23 -9.97
CA ALA A 392 5.59 15.98 -9.76
C ALA A 392 4.33 15.87 -10.64
N SER A 393 3.52 16.94 -10.73
CA SER A 393 2.31 16.95 -11.56
C SER A 393 2.59 16.69 -13.05
N VAL A 394 3.72 17.20 -13.55
CA VAL A 394 4.15 16.99 -14.94
C VAL A 394 4.60 15.54 -15.14
N VAL A 395 5.46 15.04 -14.24
CA VAL A 395 5.94 13.65 -14.29
C VAL A 395 4.77 12.66 -14.24
N TYR A 396 3.87 12.80 -13.26
CA TYR A 396 2.71 11.93 -13.13
C TYR A 396 1.77 12.00 -14.34
N ALA A 397 1.58 13.19 -14.92
CA ALA A 397 0.76 13.31 -16.13
C ALA A 397 1.37 12.59 -17.33
N MET A 398 2.70 12.58 -17.46
CA MET A 398 3.40 11.85 -18.52
C MET A 398 3.35 10.34 -18.28
N THR A 399 3.62 9.87 -17.05
CA THR A 399 3.69 8.44 -16.75
C THR A 399 2.31 7.77 -16.69
N ASN A 400 1.29 8.43 -16.13
CA ASN A 400 -0.07 7.87 -16.03
C ASN A 400 -0.75 7.68 -17.40
N LYS A 401 -0.13 8.18 -18.48
CA LYS A 401 -0.59 7.99 -19.86
C LYS A 401 0.18 6.91 -20.60
N GLN A 402 1.26 6.40 -20.01
CA GLN A 402 2.00 5.27 -20.55
C GLN A 402 1.36 3.97 -20.07
N GLU A 403 0.97 3.15 -21.04
CA GLU A 403 0.37 1.84 -20.82
C GLU A 403 1.24 0.82 -21.57
N ILE A 404 1.68 -0.23 -20.89
CA ILE A 404 2.42 -1.34 -21.52
C ILE A 404 1.57 -2.61 -21.49
N ALA A 405 1.77 -3.48 -22.48
CA ALA A 405 1.10 -4.78 -22.51
C ALA A 405 1.56 -5.63 -21.31
N GLY A 406 0.62 -6.38 -20.72
CA GLY A 406 0.93 -7.30 -19.60
C GLY A 406 2.10 -8.24 -19.90
N PRO A 407 2.10 -8.94 -21.05
CA PRO A 407 3.21 -9.79 -21.45
C PRO A 407 4.55 -9.05 -21.63
N LEU A 408 4.53 -7.80 -22.07
CA LEU A 408 5.75 -6.99 -22.22
C LEU A 408 6.31 -6.57 -20.86
N ALA A 409 5.43 -6.15 -19.95
CA ALA A 409 5.80 -5.86 -18.56
C ALA A 409 6.39 -7.11 -17.89
N ALA A 410 5.73 -8.26 -18.07
CA ALA A 410 6.21 -9.53 -17.56
C ALA A 410 7.55 -9.94 -18.15
N LEU A 411 7.75 -9.78 -19.47
CA LEU A 411 9.03 -10.05 -20.11
C LEU A 411 10.14 -9.14 -19.58
N TYR A 412 9.84 -7.86 -19.36
CA TYR A 412 10.77 -6.91 -18.74
C TYR A 412 11.10 -7.32 -17.30
N LEU A 413 10.09 -7.63 -16.48
CA LEU A 413 10.29 -8.11 -15.11
C LEU A 413 11.06 -9.44 -15.08
N TYR A 414 10.79 -10.35 -16.01
CA TYR A 414 11.48 -11.63 -16.14
C TYR A 414 12.95 -11.47 -16.53
N ARG A 415 13.29 -10.42 -17.29
CA ARG A 415 14.69 -10.17 -17.72
C ARG A 415 15.47 -9.24 -16.78
N VAL A 416 14.79 -8.39 -15.99
CA VAL A 416 15.43 -7.32 -15.21
C VAL A 416 15.15 -7.43 -13.70
N ALA A 417 13.96 -7.88 -13.29
CA ALA A 417 13.46 -7.82 -11.90
C ALA A 417 12.99 -9.18 -11.35
N MET A 418 13.75 -10.25 -11.62
CA MET A 418 13.42 -11.64 -11.27
C MET A 418 13.28 -11.96 -9.77
N VAL A 419 13.83 -11.15 -8.85
CA VAL A 419 13.76 -11.40 -7.39
C VAL A 419 12.32 -11.56 -6.92
N VAL A 420 11.39 -10.81 -7.49
CA VAL A 420 10.07 -10.61 -6.89
C VAL A 420 9.11 -11.62 -7.43
N LEU A 421 9.13 -11.87 -8.74
CA LEU A 421 8.23 -12.84 -9.33
C LEU A 421 8.54 -14.24 -8.81
N ARG A 422 9.83 -14.57 -8.63
CA ARG A 422 10.24 -15.87 -8.07
C ARG A 422 9.92 -15.97 -6.58
N CYS A 423 10.16 -14.92 -5.79
CA CYS A 423 9.77 -14.89 -4.39
C CYS A 423 8.26 -14.82 -4.15
N LEU A 424 7.49 -14.20 -5.05
CA LEU A 424 6.03 -14.26 -5.08
C LEU A 424 5.58 -15.70 -5.32
N LEU A 425 6.17 -16.40 -6.29
CA LEU A 425 5.88 -17.82 -6.48
C LEU A 425 6.31 -18.60 -5.23
N GLU A 426 7.51 -18.41 -4.69
CA GLU A 426 7.96 -19.15 -3.50
C GLU A 426 7.12 -18.87 -2.24
N THR A 427 6.70 -17.63 -1.98
CA THR A 427 5.85 -17.29 -0.81
C THR A 427 4.36 -17.57 -0.99
N LEU A 428 3.82 -17.54 -2.21
CA LEU A 428 2.48 -18.07 -2.50
C LEU A 428 2.45 -19.61 -2.45
N PHE A 429 3.60 -20.27 -2.58
CA PHE A 429 3.73 -21.71 -2.79
C PHE A 429 4.70 -22.39 -1.79
N ASP A 430 4.89 -21.84 -0.59
CA ASP A 430 5.86 -22.29 0.44
C ASP A 430 5.44 -23.60 1.15
N SER A 431 4.87 -24.52 0.37
CA SER A 431 4.88 -25.94 0.65
C SER A 431 5.69 -26.60 -0.46
N TYR A 432 6.93 -26.98 -0.12
CA TYR A 432 8.01 -27.57 -0.94
C TYR A 432 7.64 -28.77 -1.85
N ALA A 433 6.38 -29.14 -2.00
CA ALA A 433 5.89 -30.22 -2.85
C ALA A 433 5.34 -29.76 -4.22
N LEU A 434 5.05 -28.47 -4.45
CA LEU A 434 4.21 -28.03 -5.57
C LEU A 434 4.92 -27.22 -6.68
N LEU A 435 6.23 -26.99 -6.57
CA LEU A 435 7.02 -26.19 -7.53
C LEU A 435 7.21 -26.79 -8.94
N ARG A 436 6.75 -28.02 -9.21
CA ARG A 436 7.00 -28.69 -10.51
C ARG A 436 5.96 -28.46 -11.61
N SER A 437 4.88 -27.69 -11.41
CA SER A 437 3.85 -27.61 -12.47
C SER A 437 2.93 -26.38 -12.39
N ILE A 438 3.45 -25.18 -12.67
CA ILE A 438 2.60 -23.99 -12.86
C ILE A 438 2.47 -23.72 -14.37
N ARG A 439 1.22 -23.64 -14.85
CA ARG A 439 0.89 -22.96 -16.11
C ARG A 439 0.39 -21.56 -15.78
N VAL A 440 1.27 -20.57 -15.88
CA VAL A 440 0.85 -19.16 -15.97
C VAL A 440 0.27 -18.99 -17.37
N ILE A 441 -1.05 -18.82 -17.46
CA ILE A 441 -1.70 -18.42 -18.71
C ILE A 441 -1.82 -16.90 -18.65
N TRP A 442 -1.14 -16.21 -19.58
CA TRP A 442 -1.12 -14.76 -19.74
C TRP A 442 -2.38 -14.20 -20.39
#